data_AF-A0A3A0ATE0-F1
#
_entry.id   AF-A0A3A0ATE0-F1
#
_cell.length_a   1.000
_cell.length_b   1.000
_cell.length_c   1.000
_cell.angle_alpha   90.00
_cell.angle_beta   90.00
_cell.angle_gamma   90.00
#
_symmetry.space_group_name_H-M   'P 1'
#
loop_
_entity.id
_entity.type
_entity.pdbx_description
1 polymer ?
#
loop_
_entity_poly.entity_id
_entity_poly.type
_entity_poly.pdbx_seq_one_letter_code
_entity_poly.pdbx_strand_id
1 'polypeptide(L)'
;MGHHDAPLRRCSRSRPDGGRWINVSHDGFFAELIAAHADEHRATIAHPAVQAIADETLGDARFRAYLEQDYLFLQAYARAIASAAAVADSLEDVAWLARLLDSTVAVEMDAVARLYASFGGASEELARASMHPACRNYVDHLRAHAASGRLLVMLAALLPCQWGYREVAHTIAQRGLPRDERYRGWVNEYLSVEYGTLVDRMVVTLNREAEHESQRARQRAKEAFAAGMHHELAFWTMVANG
;
A
#
# COMPACT_ATOMS: atom_id res chain seq x y z
N MET A 1 -12.57 38.85 -15.01
CA MET A 1 -11.17 38.68 -14.56
C MET A 1 -11.04 37.24 -14.12
N GLY A 2 -10.35 36.43 -14.94
CA GLY A 2 -10.38 34.97 -14.87
C GLY A 2 -9.61 34.41 -13.68
N HIS A 3 -10.22 33.45 -13.00
CA HIS A 3 -9.52 32.55 -12.10
C HIS A 3 -8.79 31.50 -12.95
N HIS A 4 -7.46 31.47 -12.83
CA HIS A 4 -6.62 30.42 -13.35
C HIS A 4 -6.76 29.18 -12.45
N ASP A 5 -7.55 28.20 -12.89
CA ASP A 5 -7.35 26.81 -12.50
C ASP A 5 -6.05 26.31 -13.13
N ALA A 6 -5.05 26.04 -12.30
CA ALA A 6 -3.85 25.35 -12.73
C ALA A 6 -4.17 23.85 -12.87
N PRO A 7 -4.03 23.23 -14.06
CA PRO A 7 -4.23 21.80 -14.20
C PRO A 7 -3.15 21.06 -13.42
N LEU A 8 -3.55 20.06 -12.62
CA LEU A 8 -2.65 19.09 -12.02
C LEU A 8 -1.71 18.55 -13.11
N ARG A 9 -0.42 18.86 -12.98
CA ARG A 9 0.61 18.51 -13.98
C ARG A 9 0.58 17.01 -14.22
N ARG A 10 0.41 16.58 -15.47
CA ARG A 10 0.61 15.20 -15.90
C ARG A 10 2.05 14.78 -15.55
N CYS A 11 2.22 13.98 -14.51
CA CYS A 11 3.48 13.35 -14.20
C CYS A 11 3.62 12.13 -15.12
N SER A 12 4.24 12.27 -16.29
CA SER A 12 4.58 11.10 -17.11
C SER A 12 5.70 10.33 -16.41
N ARG A 13 5.33 9.33 -15.62
CA ARG A 13 6.30 8.48 -14.90
C ARG A 13 6.77 7.36 -15.83
N SER A 14 8.05 7.35 -16.15
CA SER A 14 8.73 6.27 -16.87
C SER A 14 9.14 5.15 -15.91
N ARG A 15 9.03 3.90 -16.37
CA ARG A 15 9.54 2.71 -15.68
C ARG A 15 11.08 2.67 -15.73
N PRO A 16 11.73 1.97 -14.79
CA PRO A 16 13.17 1.73 -14.83
C PRO A 16 13.66 1.02 -16.10
N ASP A 17 12.80 0.26 -16.78
CA ASP A 17 13.07 -0.44 -18.04
C ASP A 17 12.75 0.39 -19.30
N GLY A 18 12.39 1.67 -19.15
CA GLY A 18 11.99 2.54 -20.26
C GLY A 18 10.56 2.34 -20.74
N GLY A 19 9.79 1.42 -20.14
CA GLY A 19 8.34 1.32 -20.34
C GLY A 19 7.58 2.49 -19.71
N ARG A 20 6.29 2.65 -20.02
CA ARG A 20 5.39 3.50 -19.21
C ARG A 20 4.67 2.62 -18.21
N TRP A 21 4.60 3.06 -16.95
CA TRP A 21 3.59 2.54 -16.03
C TRP A 21 2.22 2.76 -16.65
N ILE A 22 1.24 1.87 -16.40
CA ILE A 22 -0.14 2.19 -16.76
C ILE A 22 -0.43 3.47 -15.98
N ASN A 23 -0.64 4.56 -16.70
CA ASN A 23 -1.02 5.81 -16.09
C ASN A 23 -2.42 5.55 -15.54
N VAL A 24 -2.51 5.17 -14.27
CA VAL A 24 -3.79 4.97 -13.61
C VAL A 24 -4.55 6.26 -13.83
N SER A 25 -5.69 6.15 -14.52
CA SER A 25 -6.43 7.32 -14.96
C SER A 25 -6.65 8.22 -13.75
N HIS A 26 -6.37 9.51 -13.88
CA HIS A 26 -6.76 10.51 -12.88
C HIS A 26 -8.28 10.79 -12.99
N ASP A 27 -9.04 9.77 -13.36
CA ASP A 27 -10.47 9.75 -13.63
C ASP A 27 -11.08 8.58 -12.86
N GLY A 28 -12.38 8.68 -12.56
CA GLY A 28 -13.13 7.66 -11.84
C GLY A 28 -13.03 7.78 -10.31
N PHE A 29 -13.56 6.77 -9.62
CA PHE A 29 -13.73 6.80 -8.17
C PHE A 29 -12.39 6.90 -7.40
N PHE A 30 -11.34 6.24 -7.88
CA PHE A 30 -10.01 6.33 -7.32
C PHE A 30 -9.47 7.77 -7.34
N ALA A 31 -9.69 8.51 -8.44
CA ALA A 31 -9.26 9.90 -8.52
C ALA A 31 -9.99 10.79 -7.49
N GLU A 32 -11.27 10.52 -7.20
CA GLU A 32 -11.99 11.18 -6.10
C GLU A 32 -11.33 10.89 -4.75
N LEU A 33 -10.92 9.65 -4.48
CA LEU A 33 -10.25 9.25 -3.24
C LEU A 33 -8.90 9.96 -3.08
N ILE A 34 -8.06 9.94 -4.12
CA ILE A 34 -6.74 10.57 -4.07
C ILE A 34 -6.84 12.08 -3.96
N ALA A 35 -7.78 12.71 -4.68
CA ALA A 35 -8.00 14.15 -4.57
C ALA A 35 -8.44 14.56 -3.16
N ALA A 36 -9.32 13.76 -2.52
CA ALA A 36 -9.79 14.02 -1.16
C ALA A 36 -8.71 13.83 -0.09
N HIS A 37 -7.70 12.99 -0.34
CA HIS A 37 -6.63 12.65 0.61
C HIS A 37 -5.23 13.03 0.13
N ALA A 38 -5.15 14.10 -0.66
CA ALA A 38 -3.90 14.56 -1.25
C ALA A 38 -2.90 15.05 -0.19
N ASP A 39 -3.40 15.60 0.94
CA ASP A 39 -2.58 16.04 2.06
C ASP A 39 -1.99 14.86 2.83
N GLU A 40 -2.78 13.84 3.13
CA GLU A 40 -2.33 12.62 3.79
C GLU A 40 -1.32 11.88 2.94
N HIS A 41 -1.56 11.79 1.62
CA HIS A 41 -0.57 11.23 0.69
C HIS A 41 0.75 12.02 0.71
N ARG A 42 0.69 13.35 0.63
CA ARG A 42 1.89 14.21 0.74
C ARG A 42 2.61 13.99 2.07
N ALA A 43 1.87 13.89 3.17
CA ALA A 43 2.42 13.65 4.50
C ALA A 43 3.11 12.28 4.58
N THR A 44 2.54 11.23 3.95
CA THR A 44 3.14 9.89 3.90
C THR A 44 4.46 9.90 3.16
N ILE A 45 4.50 10.43 1.93
CA ILE A 45 5.75 10.43 1.13
C ILE A 45 6.82 11.37 1.71
N ALA A 46 6.42 12.40 2.45
CA ALA A 46 7.33 13.32 3.15
C ALA A 46 7.63 12.88 4.60
N HIS A 47 7.10 11.74 5.05
CA HIS A 47 7.20 11.34 6.44
C HIS A 47 8.66 11.13 6.88
N PRO A 48 9.09 11.56 8.08
CA PRO A 48 10.49 11.43 8.52
C PRO A 48 11.07 10.01 8.39
N ALA A 49 10.27 8.97 8.68
CA ALA A 49 10.69 7.58 8.47
C ALA A 49 10.99 7.24 7.00
N VAL A 50 10.13 7.68 6.07
CA VAL A 50 10.32 7.49 4.62
C VAL A 50 11.56 8.25 4.15
N GLN A 51 11.75 9.49 4.61
CA GLN A 51 12.95 10.26 4.29
C GLN A 51 14.21 9.58 4.85
N ALA A 52 14.15 9.04 6.06
CA ALA A 52 15.27 8.33 6.68
C ALA A 52 15.62 7.01 5.97
N ILE A 53 14.67 6.34 5.34
CA ILE A 53 14.94 5.19 4.45
C ILE A 53 15.67 5.69 3.18
N ALA A 54 15.18 6.77 2.56
CA ALA A 54 15.78 7.35 1.36
C ALA A 54 17.23 7.80 1.60
N ASP A 55 17.48 8.40 2.77
CA ASP A 55 18.78 8.94 3.16
C ASP A 55 19.68 7.93 3.88
N GLU A 56 19.24 6.68 4.04
CA GLU A 56 19.97 5.59 4.72
C GLU A 56 20.31 5.90 6.19
N THR A 57 19.47 6.72 6.85
CA THR A 57 19.67 7.19 8.24
C THR A 57 18.70 6.59 9.25
N LEU A 58 17.71 5.78 8.83
CA LEU A 58 16.75 5.18 9.75
C LEU A 58 17.45 4.26 10.78
N GLY A 59 18.45 3.51 10.33
CA GLY A 59 19.24 2.60 11.15
C GLY A 59 18.60 1.22 11.31
N ASP A 60 19.46 0.21 11.37
CA ASP A 60 19.09 -1.21 11.27
C ASP A 60 18.03 -1.63 12.30
N ALA A 61 18.13 -1.17 13.55
CA ALA A 61 17.18 -1.55 14.60
C ALA A 61 15.74 -1.08 14.31
N ARG A 62 15.58 0.16 13.81
CA ARG A 62 14.26 0.72 13.48
C ARG A 62 13.70 0.11 12.20
N PHE A 63 14.54 -0.12 11.19
CA PHE A 63 14.08 -0.79 9.99
C PHE A 63 13.69 -2.25 10.26
N ARG A 64 14.42 -2.96 11.13
CA ARG A 64 14.04 -4.30 11.61
C ARG A 64 12.71 -4.29 12.35
N ALA A 65 12.48 -3.33 13.26
CA ALA A 65 11.20 -3.19 13.95
C ALA A 65 10.04 -2.90 12.98
N TYR A 66 10.28 -2.07 11.97
CA TYR A 66 9.35 -1.84 10.87
C TYR A 66 8.97 -3.14 10.14
N LEU A 67 9.96 -3.92 9.68
CA LEU A 67 9.74 -5.19 8.97
C LEU A 67 9.02 -6.24 9.82
N GLU A 68 9.27 -6.27 11.13
CA GLU A 68 8.53 -7.13 12.05
C GLU A 68 7.04 -6.81 12.05
N GLN A 69 6.69 -5.52 12.16
CA GLN A 69 5.31 -5.08 12.16
C GLN A 69 4.66 -5.24 10.78
N ASP A 70 5.41 -5.03 9.71
CA ASP A 70 4.96 -5.24 8.33
C ASP A 70 4.63 -6.72 8.08
N TYR A 71 5.45 -7.65 8.56
CA TYR A 71 5.17 -9.08 8.51
C TYR A 71 3.86 -9.44 9.23
N LEU A 72 3.61 -8.86 10.41
CA LEU A 72 2.36 -9.07 11.15
C LEU A 72 1.15 -8.45 10.45
N PHE A 73 1.30 -7.29 9.82
CA PHE A 73 0.29 -6.64 9.01
C PHE A 73 -0.09 -7.49 7.79
N LEU A 74 0.90 -7.98 7.04
CA LEU A 74 0.70 -8.78 5.83
C LEU A 74 -0.12 -10.05 6.09
N GLN A 75 0.00 -10.66 7.27
CA GLN A 75 -0.85 -11.80 7.65
C GLN A 75 -2.34 -11.43 7.70
N ALA A 76 -2.68 -10.24 8.18
CA ALA A 76 -4.08 -9.77 8.20
C ALA A 76 -4.53 -9.31 6.82
N TYR A 77 -3.63 -8.63 6.09
CA TYR A 77 -3.84 -8.18 4.72
C TYR A 77 -4.18 -9.35 3.79
N ALA A 78 -3.40 -10.44 3.83
CA ALA A 78 -3.67 -11.67 3.09
C ALA A 78 -5.07 -12.24 3.37
N ARG A 79 -5.49 -12.29 4.64
CA ARG A 79 -6.83 -12.78 4.99
C ARG A 79 -7.95 -11.85 4.51
N ALA A 80 -7.69 -10.54 4.49
CA ALA A 80 -8.63 -9.57 3.94
C ALA A 80 -8.74 -9.69 2.41
N ILE A 81 -7.64 -9.94 1.69
CA ILE A 81 -7.66 -10.27 0.26
C ILE A 81 -8.47 -11.56 0.00
N ALA A 82 -8.25 -12.61 0.80
CA ALA A 82 -9.02 -13.85 0.68
C ALA A 82 -10.53 -13.62 0.89
N SER A 83 -10.89 -12.73 1.82
CA SER A 83 -12.29 -12.34 2.07
C SER A 83 -12.88 -11.56 0.90
N ALA A 84 -12.10 -10.67 0.29
CA ALA A 84 -12.50 -9.98 -0.94
C ALA A 84 -12.72 -10.97 -2.10
N ALA A 85 -11.83 -11.97 -2.25
CA ALA A 85 -11.99 -13.00 -3.27
C ALA A 85 -13.28 -13.79 -3.08
N ALA A 86 -13.65 -14.10 -1.84
CA ALA A 86 -14.86 -14.87 -1.54
C ALA A 86 -16.17 -14.15 -1.88
N VAL A 87 -16.15 -12.82 -1.99
CA VAL A 87 -17.35 -12.00 -2.27
C VAL A 87 -17.30 -11.32 -3.64
N ALA A 88 -16.29 -11.64 -4.46
CA ALA A 88 -16.16 -11.04 -5.78
C ALA A 88 -17.24 -11.57 -6.74
N ASP A 89 -17.85 -10.67 -7.51
CA ASP A 89 -18.99 -10.98 -8.38
C ASP A 89 -18.61 -11.79 -9.62
N SER A 90 -17.35 -11.69 -10.08
CA SER A 90 -16.87 -12.37 -11.28
C SER A 90 -15.74 -13.36 -10.97
N LEU A 91 -15.72 -14.50 -11.69
CA LEU A 91 -14.62 -15.46 -11.58
C LEU A 91 -13.27 -14.88 -12.04
N GLU A 92 -13.29 -13.85 -12.90
CA GLU A 92 -12.07 -13.12 -13.28
C GLU A 92 -11.45 -12.41 -12.07
N ASP A 93 -12.26 -11.73 -11.26
CA ASP A 93 -11.79 -11.04 -10.07
C ASP A 93 -11.45 -12.00 -8.94
N VAL A 94 -12.19 -13.11 -8.80
CA VAL A 94 -11.79 -14.22 -7.90
C VAL A 94 -10.39 -14.71 -8.25
N ALA A 95 -10.14 -15.00 -9.54
CA ALA A 95 -8.85 -15.49 -9.99
C ALA A 95 -7.73 -14.44 -9.82
N TRP A 96 -8.02 -13.16 -10.03
CA TRP A 96 -7.05 -12.09 -9.79
C TRP A 96 -6.76 -11.89 -8.30
N LEU A 97 -7.77 -11.84 -7.44
CA LEU A 97 -7.59 -11.72 -5.98
C LEU A 97 -6.85 -12.93 -5.41
N ALA A 98 -7.08 -14.14 -5.95
CA ALA A 98 -6.29 -15.32 -5.60
C ALA A 98 -4.81 -15.17 -5.98
N ARG A 99 -4.49 -14.57 -7.14
CA ARG A 99 -3.11 -14.25 -7.52
C ARG A 99 -2.49 -13.16 -6.64
N LEU A 100 -3.27 -12.15 -6.26
CA LEU A 100 -2.81 -11.12 -5.31
C LEU A 100 -2.51 -11.76 -3.95
N LEU A 101 -3.38 -12.64 -3.46
CA LEU A 101 -3.18 -13.39 -2.23
C LEU A 101 -1.90 -14.24 -2.28
N ASP A 102 -1.71 -15.00 -3.36
CA ASP A 102 -0.52 -15.82 -3.55
C ASP A 102 0.75 -14.96 -3.60
N SER A 103 0.72 -13.84 -4.34
CA SER A 103 1.83 -12.88 -4.37
C SER A 103 2.14 -12.32 -2.98
N THR A 104 1.14 -11.96 -2.19
CA THR A 104 1.35 -11.48 -0.82
C THR A 104 1.97 -12.56 0.07
N VAL A 105 1.41 -13.79 0.06
CA VAL A 105 1.83 -14.85 0.99
C VAL A 105 3.15 -15.49 0.59
N ALA A 106 3.35 -15.79 -0.70
CA ALA A 106 4.49 -16.56 -1.17
C ALA A 106 5.67 -15.68 -1.59
N VAL A 107 5.43 -14.43 -2.02
CA VAL A 107 6.49 -13.54 -2.52
C VAL A 107 6.80 -12.44 -1.52
N GLU A 108 5.81 -11.60 -1.18
CA GLU A 108 6.03 -10.39 -0.37
C GLU A 108 6.43 -10.73 1.06
N MET A 109 5.69 -11.62 1.74
CA MET A 109 6.01 -12.03 3.12
C MET A 109 7.38 -12.71 3.23
N ASP A 110 7.78 -13.48 2.22
CA ASP A 110 9.09 -14.13 2.15
C ASP A 110 10.21 -13.11 1.88
N ALA A 111 9.96 -12.12 1.01
CA ALA A 111 10.86 -10.99 0.81
C ALA A 111 11.06 -10.18 2.11
N VAL A 112 9.99 -9.88 2.84
CA VAL A 112 10.05 -9.20 4.15
C VAL A 112 10.84 -10.03 5.15
N ALA A 113 10.62 -11.35 5.24
CA ALA A 113 11.35 -12.21 6.17
C ALA A 113 12.85 -12.29 5.85
N ARG A 114 13.24 -12.40 4.57
CA ARG A 114 14.65 -12.35 4.15
C ARG A 114 15.28 -11.00 4.47
N LEU A 115 14.56 -9.92 4.21
CA LEU A 115 15.04 -8.58 4.48
C LEU A 115 15.24 -8.38 5.99
N TYR A 116 14.29 -8.82 6.83
CA TYR A 116 14.40 -8.82 8.28
C TYR A 116 15.67 -9.54 8.77
N ALA A 117 15.98 -10.71 8.19
CA ALA A 117 17.21 -11.45 8.48
C ALA A 117 18.47 -10.68 8.07
N SER A 118 18.45 -9.95 6.94
CA SER A 118 19.58 -9.10 6.51
C SER A 118 19.85 -7.91 7.44
N PHE A 119 18.89 -7.53 8.27
CA PHE A 119 19.04 -6.55 9.35
C PHE A 119 19.31 -7.21 10.72
N GLY A 120 19.70 -8.49 10.72
CA GLY A 120 20.11 -9.24 11.90
C GLY A 120 18.96 -9.72 12.79
N GLY A 121 17.76 -9.87 12.25
CA GLY A 121 16.64 -10.52 12.93
C GLY A 121 16.61 -12.03 12.69
N ALA A 122 16.00 -12.79 13.60
CA ALA A 122 15.81 -14.23 13.48
C ALA A 122 14.35 -14.59 13.17
N SER A 123 14.10 -15.62 12.35
CA SER A 123 12.75 -16.02 11.96
C SER A 123 11.85 -16.39 13.15
N GLU A 124 12.43 -16.92 14.23
CA GLU A 124 11.72 -17.24 15.47
C GLU A 124 11.25 -15.99 16.23
N GLU A 125 11.82 -14.81 15.94
CA GLU A 125 11.37 -13.53 16.50
C GLU A 125 10.07 -13.09 15.83
N LEU A 126 9.98 -13.17 14.50
CA LEU A 126 8.75 -12.87 13.74
C LEU A 126 7.54 -13.70 14.22
N ALA A 127 7.76 -14.98 14.53
CA ALA A 127 6.72 -15.88 15.02
C ALA A 127 6.21 -15.53 16.43
N ARG A 128 7.00 -14.82 17.23
CA ARG A 128 6.69 -14.41 18.62
C ARG A 128 6.42 -12.92 18.77
N ALA A 129 6.55 -12.17 17.69
CA ALA A 129 6.37 -10.72 17.66
C ALA A 129 4.95 -10.32 18.07
N SER A 130 4.86 -9.17 18.73
CA SER A 130 3.59 -8.59 19.14
C SER A 130 3.31 -7.33 18.34
N MET A 131 2.06 -7.15 17.92
CA MET A 131 1.65 -5.96 17.19
C MET A 131 1.75 -4.72 18.08
N HIS A 132 2.49 -3.73 17.63
CA HIS A 132 2.44 -2.36 18.13
C HIS A 132 1.00 -1.81 17.98
N PRO A 133 0.53 -0.91 18.87
CA PRO A 133 -0.83 -0.36 18.80
C PRO A 133 -1.21 0.21 17.42
N ALA A 134 -0.29 0.89 16.73
CA ALA A 134 -0.53 1.40 15.37
C ALA A 134 -0.80 0.27 14.36
N CYS A 135 0.03 -0.77 14.35
CA CYS A 135 -0.17 -1.95 13.52
C CYS A 135 -1.48 -2.66 13.86
N ARG A 136 -1.79 -2.83 15.15
CA ARG A 136 -3.03 -3.47 15.61
C ARG A 136 -4.27 -2.72 15.13
N ASN A 137 -4.28 -1.39 15.29
CA ASN A 137 -5.40 -0.56 14.84
C ASN A 137 -5.63 -0.70 13.33
N TYR A 138 -4.56 -0.75 12.53
CA TYR A 138 -4.70 -0.94 11.08
C TYR A 138 -5.22 -2.35 10.74
N VAL A 139 -4.68 -3.38 11.40
CA VAL A 139 -5.15 -4.77 11.25
C VAL A 139 -6.63 -4.90 11.61
N ASP A 140 -7.07 -4.26 12.68
CA ASP A 140 -8.47 -4.30 13.11
C ASP A 140 -9.38 -3.55 12.13
N HIS A 141 -8.91 -2.45 11.53
CA HIS A 141 -9.59 -1.78 10.42
C HIS A 141 -9.80 -2.73 9.22
N LEU A 142 -8.74 -3.44 8.78
CA LEU A 142 -8.82 -4.41 7.68
C LEU A 142 -9.81 -5.54 8.00
N ARG A 143 -9.75 -6.09 9.22
CA ARG A 143 -10.67 -7.15 9.67
C ARG A 143 -12.12 -6.70 9.68
N ALA A 144 -12.40 -5.50 10.16
CA ALA A 144 -13.75 -4.95 10.19
C ALA A 144 -14.34 -4.81 8.77
N HIS A 145 -13.50 -4.47 7.78
CA HIS A 145 -13.93 -4.27 6.40
C HIS A 145 -13.99 -5.59 5.62
N ALA A 146 -13.14 -6.56 5.94
CA ALA A 146 -13.21 -7.93 5.42
C ALA A 146 -14.54 -8.62 5.75
N ALA A 147 -15.19 -8.23 6.86
CA ALA A 147 -16.53 -8.71 7.22
C ALA A 147 -17.68 -7.95 6.54
N SER A 148 -17.40 -6.95 5.71
CA SER A 148 -18.43 -6.05 5.16
C SER A 148 -19.33 -6.69 4.09
N GLY A 149 -18.88 -7.78 3.46
CA GLY A 149 -19.57 -8.46 2.35
C GLY A 149 -19.67 -7.65 1.05
N ARG A 150 -18.92 -6.55 0.90
CA ARG A 150 -18.98 -5.65 -0.26
C ARG A 150 -17.59 -5.42 -0.84
N LEU A 151 -17.36 -5.89 -2.07
CA LEU A 151 -16.04 -5.85 -2.71
C LEU A 151 -15.48 -4.42 -2.81
N LEU A 152 -16.29 -3.44 -3.24
CA LEU A 152 -15.85 -2.03 -3.31
C LEU A 152 -15.27 -1.51 -1.99
N VAL A 153 -15.94 -1.78 -0.88
CA VAL A 153 -15.52 -1.31 0.46
C VAL A 153 -14.26 -2.02 0.91
N MET A 154 -14.12 -3.32 0.61
CA MET A 154 -12.92 -4.09 0.91
C MET A 154 -11.72 -3.61 0.09
N LEU A 155 -11.88 -3.41 -1.21
CA LEU A 155 -10.83 -2.88 -2.08
C LEU A 155 -10.39 -1.49 -1.60
N ALA A 156 -11.33 -0.62 -1.22
CA ALA A 156 -11.02 0.70 -0.69
C ALA A 156 -10.25 0.67 0.64
N ALA A 157 -10.50 -0.32 1.51
CA ALA A 157 -9.75 -0.51 2.75
C ALA A 157 -8.32 -1.06 2.52
N LEU A 158 -8.16 -1.91 1.51
CA LEU A 158 -6.88 -2.54 1.17
C LEU A 158 -5.95 -1.60 0.36
N LEU A 159 -6.52 -0.75 -0.50
CA LEU A 159 -5.76 0.05 -1.47
C LEU A 159 -4.73 1.03 -0.88
N PRO A 160 -4.94 1.69 0.29
CA PRO A 160 -3.98 2.63 0.84
C PRO A 160 -2.55 2.07 0.97
N CYS A 161 -2.38 0.81 1.39
CA CYS A 161 -1.06 0.21 1.48
C CYS A 161 -0.50 -0.11 0.08
N GLN A 162 -1.28 -0.80 -0.76
CA GLN A 162 -0.83 -1.24 -2.08
C GLN A 162 -0.38 -0.06 -2.95
N TRP A 163 -1.21 0.98 -3.01
CA TRP A 163 -0.89 2.18 -3.77
C TRP A 163 0.14 3.07 -3.06
N GLY A 164 0.01 3.26 -1.75
CA GLY A 164 0.89 4.13 -0.97
C GLY A 164 2.35 3.69 -1.00
N TYR A 165 2.62 2.39 -0.89
CA TYR A 165 3.98 1.85 -0.96
C TYR A 165 4.63 2.03 -2.34
N ARG A 166 3.84 1.89 -3.41
CA ARG A 166 4.30 2.24 -4.76
C ARG A 166 4.69 3.72 -4.83
N GLU A 167 3.88 4.63 -4.27
CA GLU A 167 4.19 6.06 -4.27
C GLU A 167 5.42 6.42 -3.43
N VAL A 168 5.58 5.78 -2.27
CA VAL A 168 6.77 5.91 -1.42
C VAL A 168 8.02 5.49 -2.19
N ALA A 169 8.01 4.31 -2.81
CA ALA A 169 9.15 3.80 -3.54
C ALA A 169 9.51 4.67 -4.77
N HIS A 170 8.50 5.16 -5.49
CA HIS A 170 8.72 6.11 -6.59
C HIS A 170 9.32 7.43 -6.10
N THR A 171 8.85 7.95 -4.96
CA THR A 171 9.37 9.18 -4.36
C THR A 171 10.84 9.04 -3.97
N ILE A 172 11.21 7.89 -3.39
CA ILE A 172 12.61 7.60 -3.06
C ILE A 172 13.44 7.51 -4.33
N ALA A 173 13.00 6.74 -5.34
CA ALA A 173 13.73 6.57 -6.59
C ALA A 173 13.94 7.89 -7.36
N GLN A 174 13.01 8.84 -7.28
CA GLN A 174 13.16 10.17 -7.88
C GLN A 174 14.29 10.99 -7.26
N ARG A 175 14.63 10.74 -5.99
CA ARG A 175 15.78 11.35 -5.31
C ARG A 175 17.09 10.60 -5.57
N GLY A 176 16.99 9.37 -6.08
CA GLY A 176 18.08 8.42 -6.24
C GLY A 176 17.88 7.21 -5.34
N LEU A 177 18.16 6.02 -5.87
CA LEU A 177 18.06 4.79 -5.08
C LEU A 177 19.11 4.77 -3.95
N PRO A 178 18.78 4.21 -2.77
CA PRO A 178 19.74 3.97 -1.71
C PRO A 178 20.99 3.21 -2.18
N ARG A 179 22.13 3.45 -1.56
CA ARG A 179 23.39 2.75 -1.84
C ARG A 179 23.44 1.39 -1.16
N ASP A 180 23.01 1.32 0.09
CA ASP A 180 22.83 0.06 0.82
C ASP A 180 21.84 -0.84 0.06
N GLU A 181 22.31 -2.03 -0.28
CA GLU A 181 21.58 -3.03 -1.04
C GLU A 181 20.28 -3.47 -0.38
N ARG A 182 20.20 -3.39 0.95
CA ARG A 182 19.03 -3.79 1.73
C ARG A 182 17.91 -2.78 1.58
N TYR A 183 18.17 -1.49 1.82
CA TYR A 183 17.19 -0.42 1.60
C TYR A 183 16.81 -0.33 0.12
N ARG A 184 17.78 -0.46 -0.79
CA ARG A 184 17.53 -0.48 -2.24
C ARG A 184 16.66 -1.66 -2.65
N GLY A 185 16.91 -2.85 -2.10
CA GLY A 185 16.11 -4.06 -2.35
C GLY A 185 14.64 -3.85 -1.97
N TRP A 186 14.39 -3.27 -0.79
CA TRP A 186 13.04 -2.90 -0.36
C TRP A 186 12.36 -1.93 -1.33
N VAL A 187 13.05 -0.87 -1.75
CA VAL A 187 12.48 0.10 -2.73
C VAL A 187 12.17 -0.59 -4.06
N ASN A 188 13.06 -1.45 -4.53
CA ASN A 188 12.91 -2.13 -5.82
C ASN A 188 11.72 -3.09 -5.85
N GLU A 189 11.35 -3.72 -4.74
CA GLU A 189 10.18 -4.60 -4.65
C GLU A 189 8.90 -3.85 -5.08
N TYR A 190 8.68 -2.65 -4.52
CA TYR A 190 7.52 -1.81 -4.82
C TYR A 190 7.63 -1.03 -6.14
N LEU A 191 8.80 -1.06 -6.79
CA LEU A 191 9.03 -0.57 -8.16
C LEU A 191 8.98 -1.71 -9.19
N SER A 192 8.73 -2.94 -8.77
CA SER A 192 8.64 -4.07 -9.69
C SER A 192 7.42 -3.95 -10.61
N VAL A 193 7.55 -4.53 -11.78
CA VAL A 193 6.50 -4.53 -12.80
C VAL A 193 5.28 -5.30 -12.29
N GLU A 194 5.55 -6.39 -11.60
CA GLU A 194 4.61 -7.29 -10.97
C GLU A 194 3.78 -6.54 -9.93
N TYR A 195 4.43 -5.85 -8.99
CA TYR A 195 3.74 -5.06 -7.96
C TYR A 195 2.89 -3.94 -8.58
N GLY A 196 3.45 -3.18 -9.53
CA GLY A 196 2.70 -2.12 -10.22
C GLY A 196 1.48 -2.64 -10.98
N THR A 197 1.59 -3.79 -11.64
CA THR A 197 0.47 -4.44 -12.35
C THR A 197 -0.65 -4.84 -11.40
N LEU A 198 -0.31 -5.34 -10.20
CA LEU A 198 -1.29 -5.66 -9.16
C LEU A 198 -2.02 -4.40 -8.67
N VAL A 199 -1.28 -3.32 -8.42
CA VAL A 199 -1.86 -2.02 -8.01
C VAL A 199 -2.80 -1.49 -9.09
N ASP A 200 -2.37 -1.51 -10.36
CA ASP A 200 -3.16 -1.02 -11.48
C ASP A 200 -4.45 -1.81 -11.64
N ARG A 201 -4.40 -3.15 -11.54
CA ARG A 201 -5.59 -3.98 -11.61
C ARG A 201 -6.52 -3.73 -10.41
N MET A 202 -5.99 -3.49 -9.23
CA MET A 202 -6.79 -3.15 -8.05
C MET A 202 -7.56 -1.84 -8.25
N VAL A 203 -6.91 -0.81 -8.80
CA VAL A 203 -7.58 0.47 -9.10
C VAL A 203 -8.64 0.33 -10.19
N VAL A 204 -8.35 -0.41 -11.26
CA VAL A 204 -9.33 -0.68 -12.33
C VAL A 204 -10.56 -1.38 -11.75
N THR A 205 -10.34 -2.38 -10.90
CA THR A 205 -11.43 -3.13 -10.25
C THR A 205 -12.23 -2.22 -9.32
N LEU A 206 -11.57 -1.43 -8.47
CA LEU A 206 -12.22 -0.45 -7.60
C LEU A 206 -13.11 0.53 -8.38
N ASN A 207 -12.60 1.11 -9.47
CA ASN A 207 -13.35 2.05 -10.30
C ASN A 207 -14.60 1.40 -10.90
N ARG A 208 -14.46 0.19 -11.45
CA ARG A 208 -15.57 -0.57 -12.03
C ARG A 208 -16.63 -0.89 -10.97
N GLU A 209 -16.23 -1.37 -9.79
CA GLU A 209 -17.17 -1.65 -8.70
C GLU A 209 -17.94 -0.39 -8.27
N ALA A 210 -17.28 0.78 -8.25
CA ALA A 210 -17.90 2.03 -7.86
C ALA A 210 -18.97 2.54 -8.85
N GLU A 211 -18.93 2.14 -10.13
CA GLU A 211 -19.91 2.52 -11.15
C GLU A 211 -21.29 1.86 -10.93
N HIS A 212 -21.29 0.67 -10.32
CA HIS A 212 -22.50 -0.14 -10.12
C HIS A 212 -23.05 -0.10 -8.70
N GLU A 213 -22.32 0.53 -7.79
CA GLU A 213 -22.64 0.57 -6.37
C GLU A 213 -23.50 1.77 -5.95
N SER A 214 -24.25 1.58 -4.88
CA SER A 214 -25.08 2.65 -4.31
C SER A 214 -24.24 3.81 -3.78
N GLN A 215 -24.83 5.02 -3.70
CA GLN A 215 -24.15 6.17 -3.06
C GLN A 215 -23.73 5.88 -1.60
N ARG A 216 -24.49 5.03 -0.89
CA ARG A 216 -24.14 4.60 0.47
C ARG A 216 -22.90 3.70 0.49
N ALA A 217 -22.77 2.76 -0.44
CA ALA A 217 -21.56 1.95 -0.59
C ALA A 217 -20.36 2.82 -1.04
N ARG A 218 -20.63 3.72 -2.00
CA ARG A 218 -19.91 4.97 -2.32
C ARG A 218 -19.18 5.54 -1.11
N GLN A 219 -19.99 6.04 -0.20
CA GLN A 219 -19.56 6.76 0.99
C GLN A 219 -18.77 5.88 1.97
N ARG A 220 -19.23 4.63 2.19
CA ARG A 220 -18.51 3.67 3.06
C ARG A 220 -17.12 3.34 2.52
N ALA A 221 -16.96 3.24 1.20
CA ALA A 221 -15.66 3.01 0.58
C ALA A 221 -14.74 4.22 0.74
N LYS A 222 -15.26 5.46 0.63
CA LYS A 222 -14.49 6.67 0.95
C LYS A 222 -14.01 6.68 2.40
N GLU A 223 -14.89 6.36 3.35
CA GLU A 223 -14.55 6.26 4.77
C GLU A 223 -13.49 5.19 5.04
N ALA A 224 -13.61 4.04 4.38
CA ALA A 224 -12.63 2.95 4.49
C ALA A 224 -11.24 3.40 4.02
N PHE A 225 -11.17 4.00 2.83
CA PHE A 225 -9.92 4.51 2.27
C PHE A 225 -9.30 5.60 3.16
N ALA A 226 -10.11 6.56 3.61
CA ALA A 226 -9.67 7.64 4.51
C ALA A 226 -9.06 7.09 5.80
N ALA A 227 -9.71 6.10 6.42
CA ALA A 227 -9.18 5.45 7.61
C ALA A 227 -7.87 4.72 7.34
N GLY A 228 -7.76 4.00 6.20
CA GLY A 228 -6.51 3.36 5.81
C GLY A 228 -5.35 4.36 5.61
N MET A 229 -5.60 5.51 4.98
CA MET A 229 -4.57 6.58 4.84
C MET A 229 -4.10 7.12 6.20
N HIS A 230 -5.01 7.29 7.18
CA HIS A 230 -4.62 7.67 8.53
C HIS A 230 -3.82 6.58 9.25
N HIS A 231 -4.18 5.31 9.04
CA HIS A 231 -3.44 4.19 9.61
C HIS A 231 -2.03 4.07 9.03
N GLU A 232 -1.86 4.32 7.73
CA GLU A 232 -0.53 4.41 7.09
C GLU A 232 0.35 5.46 7.76
N LEU A 233 -0.17 6.68 7.97
CA LEU A 233 0.58 7.73 8.66
C LEU A 233 0.94 7.34 10.10
N ALA A 234 0.03 6.69 10.83
CA ALA A 234 0.30 6.19 12.17
C ALA A 234 1.35 5.07 12.17
N PHE A 235 1.35 4.22 11.14
CA PHE A 235 2.33 3.16 10.94
C PHE A 235 3.73 3.77 10.70
N TRP A 236 3.84 4.75 9.81
CA TRP A 236 5.10 5.48 9.60
C TRP A 236 5.57 6.25 10.85
N THR A 237 4.63 6.82 11.62
CA THR A 237 4.93 7.51 12.88
C THR A 237 5.53 6.55 13.91
N MET A 238 4.97 5.34 14.03
CA MET A 238 5.55 4.27 14.84
C MET A 238 7.01 4.00 14.41
N VAL A 239 7.27 3.84 13.11
CA VAL A 239 8.63 3.59 12.59
C VAL A 239 9.61 4.71 12.95
N ALA A 240 9.18 5.97 12.88
CA ALA A 240 10.05 7.11 13.21
C ALA A 240 10.43 7.14 14.70
N ASN A 241 9.52 6.74 15.58
CA ASN A 241 9.69 6.82 17.03
C ASN A 241 10.48 5.64 17.62
N GLY A 242 10.58 4.51 16.90
CA GLY A 242 11.29 3.30 17.33
C GLY A 242 10.41 2.34 18.08
#